data_AF-A0AAN4YJX3-F1
#
_entry.id   AF-A0AAN4YJX3-F1
#
_cell.length_a   1.000
_cell.length_b   1.000
_cell.length_c   1.000
_cell.angle_alpha   90.00
_cell.angle_beta   90.00
_cell.angle_gamma   90.00
#
_symmetry.space_group_name_H-M   'P 1'
#
loop_
_entity.id
_entity.type
_entity.pdbx_description
1 polymer ?
#
loop_
_entity_poly.entity_id
_entity_poly.type
_entity_poly.pdbx_seq_one_letter_code
_entity_poly.pdbx_strand_id
1 'polypeptide(L)'
;MDQETIPLGMVNALRNAISELENKNRRLEESIQQLRSEVRPMSSAGAASSSVPPAQHGKAPIDDLFDTGCGKIPTEAFTRIAATAFFSGVASLFYVILPEDCDRLIHRLYQEETDIERCEVCELSAIAAVGCRYDSAEIPNEYIDKFWEQSLLLVYDAIDEANLRALRILICMGMYLILDKSMSATVIIGKI
;
A
#
# COMPACT_ATOMS: atom_id res chain seq x y z
N MET A 1 25.53 13.23 33.24
CA MET A 1 24.93 13.25 31.89
C MET A 1 24.93 11.80 31.47
N ASP A 2 23.94 11.07 31.98
CA ASP A 2 23.96 9.60 31.99
C ASP A 2 23.37 9.11 30.68
N GLN A 3 24.19 8.45 29.87
CA GLN A 3 23.75 7.80 28.65
C GLN A 3 22.84 6.62 29.01
N GLU A 4 21.56 6.77 28.70
CA GLU A 4 20.54 5.73 28.78
C GLU A 4 20.94 4.58 27.84
N THR A 5 21.62 3.59 28.41
CA THR A 5 22.14 2.46 27.65
C THR A 5 21.00 1.45 27.51
N ILE A 6 20.49 1.28 26.29
CA ILE A 6 19.43 0.30 26.01
C ILE A 6 19.85 -1.07 26.53
N PRO A 7 19.05 -1.74 27.39
CA PRO A 7 19.42 -3.01 27.98
C PRO A 7 19.73 -4.04 26.89
N LEU A 8 20.92 -4.65 26.94
CA LEU A 8 21.39 -5.64 25.96
C LEU A 8 20.38 -6.80 25.76
N GLY A 9 19.60 -7.11 26.80
CA GLY A 9 18.50 -8.10 26.73
C GLY A 9 17.36 -7.69 25.80
N MET A 10 17.03 -6.40 25.71
CA MET A 10 15.99 -5.88 24.82
C MET A 10 16.44 -5.92 23.36
N VAL A 11 17.71 -5.59 23.10
CA VAL A 11 18.33 -5.69 21.76
C VAL A 11 18.34 -7.14 21.27
N ASN A 12 18.67 -8.09 22.14
CA ASN A 12 18.67 -9.52 21.80
C ASN A 12 17.25 -10.06 21.58
N ALA A 13 16.27 -9.63 22.38
CA ALA A 13 14.88 -9.99 22.18
C ALA A 13 14.34 -9.47 20.83
N LEU A 14 14.67 -8.23 20.48
CA LEU A 14 14.30 -7.63 19.19
C LEU A 14 14.93 -8.38 18.02
N ARG A 15 16.23 -8.70 18.12
CA ARG A 15 16.95 -9.47 17.09
C ARG A 15 16.34 -10.86 16.89
N ASN A 16 15.97 -11.54 17.98
CA ASN A 16 15.33 -12.85 17.91
C ASN A 16 13.95 -12.76 17.26
N ALA A 17 13.15 -11.74 17.60
CA ALA A 17 11.84 -11.53 17.00
C ALA A 17 11.93 -11.26 15.48
N ILE A 18 12.93 -10.46 15.06
CA ILE A 18 13.19 -10.18 13.64
C ILE A 18 13.57 -11.47 12.90
N SER A 19 14.51 -12.25 13.44
CA SER A 19 14.90 -13.53 12.83
C SER A 19 13.75 -14.55 12.77
N GLU A 20 12.85 -14.54 13.75
CA GLU A 20 11.66 -15.39 13.72
C GLU A 20 10.67 -14.95 12.63
N LEU A 21 10.47 -13.64 12.47
CA LEU A 21 9.63 -13.08 11.41
C LEU A 21 10.19 -13.38 10.02
N GLU A 22 11.50 -13.22 9.82
CA GLU A 22 12.17 -13.54 8.55
C GLU A 22 12.02 -15.03 8.20
N ASN A 23 12.15 -15.92 9.18
CA ASN A 23 11.94 -17.36 8.98
C ASN A 23 10.49 -17.70 8.64
N LYS A 24 9.52 -17.06 9.30
CA LYS A 24 8.10 -17.24 8.96
C LYS A 24 7.79 -16.73 7.56
N ASN A 25 8.35 -15.59 7.17
CA ASN A 25 8.16 -15.03 5.83
C ASN A 25 8.74 -15.95 4.75
N ARG A 26 9.94 -16.51 4.98
CA ARG A 26 10.56 -17.49 4.07
C ARG A 26 9.70 -18.74 3.85
N ARG A 27 9.16 -19.33 4.92
CA ARG A 27 8.28 -20.51 4.81
C ARG A 27 6.98 -20.22 4.08
N LEU A 28 6.48 -18.99 4.20
CA LEU A 28 5.28 -18.55 3.50
C LEU A 28 5.53 -18.49 1.99
N GLU A 29 6.66 -17.91 1.57
CA GLU A 29 7.08 -17.84 0.18
C GLU A 29 7.29 -19.23 -0.43
N GLU A 30 7.92 -20.15 0.30
CA GLU A 30 8.09 -21.55 -0.12
C GLU A 30 6.73 -22.24 -0.35
N SER A 31 5.75 -21.99 0.52
CA SER A 31 4.40 -22.53 0.40
C SER A 31 3.64 -21.95 -0.81
N ILE A 32 3.77 -20.63 -1.05
CA ILE A 32 3.19 -19.96 -2.22
C ILE A 32 3.78 -20.52 -3.52
N GLN A 33 5.10 -20.76 -3.54
CA GLN A 33 5.78 -21.29 -4.72
C GLN A 33 5.39 -22.75 -5.01
N GLN A 34 5.22 -23.58 -3.98
CA GLN A 34 4.69 -24.94 -4.13
C GLN A 34 3.27 -24.94 -4.71
N LEU A 35 2.39 -24.10 -4.18
CA LEU A 35 1.02 -23.97 -4.68
C LEU A 35 0.96 -23.50 -6.14
N ARG A 36 1.87 -22.61 -6.56
CA ARG A 36 1.98 -22.20 -7.97
C ARG A 36 2.42 -23.34 -8.90
N SER A 37 3.23 -24.27 -8.40
CA SER A 37 3.72 -25.42 -9.19
C SER A 37 2.68 -26.52 -9.37
N GLU A 38 1.70 -26.64 -8.46
CA GLU A 38 0.63 -27.65 -8.53
C GLU A 38 -0.53 -27.24 -9.45
N VAL A 39 -0.66 -25.97 -9.79
CA VAL A 39 -1.72 -25.48 -10.70
C VAL A 39 -1.29 -25.65 -12.16
N ARG A 40 -1.76 -26.71 -12.83
CA ARG A 40 -1.78 -26.77 -14.31
C ARG A 40 -2.91 -25.91 -14.86
N PRO A 41 -2.73 -25.24 -16.02
CA PRO A 41 -3.80 -24.45 -16.63
C PRO A 41 -4.86 -25.38 -17.23
N MET A 42 -6.05 -25.44 -16.63
CA MET A 42 -7.24 -25.97 -17.30
C MET A 42 -7.78 -24.90 -18.26
N SER A 43 -7.73 -25.21 -19.56
CA SER A 43 -8.54 -24.55 -20.58
C SER A 43 -10.01 -24.95 -20.37
N SER A 44 -10.90 -23.97 -20.17
CA SER A 44 -12.34 -24.22 -20.21
C SER A 44 -13.02 -23.28 -21.20
N ALA A 45 -13.64 -23.91 -22.18
CA ALA A 45 -14.48 -23.32 -23.19
C ALA A 45 -15.91 -23.09 -22.65
N GLY A 46 -16.46 -21.90 -22.94
CA GLY A 46 -17.86 -21.65 -23.30
C GLY A 46 -18.98 -21.84 -22.25
N ALA A 47 -19.55 -20.74 -21.77
CA ALA A 47 -21.00 -20.53 -21.64
C ALA A 47 -21.32 -19.03 -21.50
N ALA A 48 -22.42 -18.59 -22.12
CA ALA A 48 -22.65 -17.22 -22.58
C ALA A 48 -23.36 -16.27 -21.60
N SER A 49 -22.94 -14.99 -21.69
CA SER A 49 -23.71 -13.72 -21.68
C SER A 49 -24.60 -13.34 -20.49
N SER A 50 -24.08 -12.39 -19.68
CA SER A 50 -24.82 -11.19 -19.30
C SER A 50 -23.98 -9.97 -19.70
N SER A 51 -24.59 -9.07 -20.47
CA SER A 51 -23.96 -7.94 -21.14
C SER A 51 -23.65 -6.79 -20.17
N VAL A 52 -22.43 -6.78 -19.66
CA VAL A 52 -21.70 -5.55 -19.31
C VAL A 52 -20.36 -5.67 -20.02
N PRO A 53 -19.93 -4.69 -20.83
CA PRO A 53 -18.64 -4.79 -21.49
C PRO A 53 -17.56 -4.97 -20.41
N PRO A 54 -16.74 -6.05 -20.46
CA PRO A 54 -15.63 -6.16 -19.54
C PRO A 54 -14.76 -4.92 -19.75
N ALA A 55 -14.56 -4.16 -18.68
CA ALA A 55 -13.56 -3.11 -18.65
C ALA A 55 -12.28 -3.73 -19.20
N GLN A 56 -11.86 -3.21 -20.35
CA GLN A 56 -10.69 -3.69 -21.05
C GLN A 56 -9.56 -3.69 -20.03
N HIS A 57 -9.01 -4.87 -19.73
CA HIS A 57 -7.70 -5.00 -19.10
C HIS A 57 -6.66 -4.48 -20.11
N GLY A 58 -6.71 -3.17 -20.35
CA GLY A 58 -5.62 -2.44 -20.94
C GLY A 58 -4.53 -2.45 -19.90
N LYS A 59 -3.41 -3.08 -20.24
CA LYS A 59 -2.13 -2.81 -19.61
C LYS A 59 -1.96 -1.28 -19.67
N ALA A 60 -2.22 -0.58 -18.56
CA ALA A 60 -2.08 0.86 -18.53
C ALA A 60 -0.60 1.15 -18.82
N PRO A 61 -0.27 1.97 -19.83
CA PRO A 61 1.11 2.35 -20.04
C PRO A 61 1.59 3.03 -18.76
N ILE A 62 2.71 2.59 -18.21
CA ILE A 62 3.38 3.18 -17.03
C ILE A 62 3.99 4.57 -17.39
N ASP A 63 3.48 5.23 -18.43
CA ASP A 63 3.99 6.51 -18.95
C ASP A 63 3.38 7.72 -18.24
N ASP A 64 2.21 7.59 -17.60
CA ASP A 64 1.53 8.68 -16.90
C ASP A 64 1.84 8.66 -15.38
N LEU A 65 3.11 8.86 -15.03
CA LEU A 65 3.51 9.14 -13.65
C LEU A 65 3.74 10.64 -13.45
N PHE A 66 3.22 11.17 -12.35
CA PHE A 66 3.48 12.52 -11.89
C PHE A 66 4.79 12.57 -11.09
N ASP A 67 5.68 13.50 -11.46
CA ASP A 67 6.94 13.72 -10.75
C ASP A 67 6.75 14.81 -9.70
N THR A 68 6.90 14.43 -8.42
CA THR A 68 6.75 15.36 -7.28
C THR A 68 8.07 16.07 -6.94
N GLY A 69 9.16 15.80 -7.67
CA GLY A 69 10.52 16.20 -7.30
C GLY A 69 11.13 15.37 -6.16
N CYS A 70 10.29 14.71 -5.35
CA CYS A 70 10.69 13.79 -4.28
C CYS A 70 10.48 12.32 -4.65
N GLY A 71 9.87 12.05 -5.80
CA GLY A 71 9.51 10.71 -6.26
C GLY A 71 8.49 10.76 -7.38
N LYS A 72 8.17 9.59 -7.95
CA LYS A 72 7.15 9.47 -9.00
C LYS A 72 5.95 8.71 -8.48
N ILE A 73 4.79 9.34 -8.51
CA ILE A 73 3.51 8.76 -8.10
C ILE A 73 2.55 8.75 -9.30
N PRO A 74 1.50 7.92 -9.29
CA PRO A 74 0.42 7.98 -10.28
C PRO A 74 -0.23 9.37 -10.39
N THR A 75 -0.95 9.62 -11.49
CA THR A 75 -1.60 10.92 -11.75
C THR A 75 -2.68 11.26 -10.72
N GLU A 76 -3.05 12.55 -10.67
CA GLU A 76 -4.13 13.03 -9.79
C GLU A 76 -5.42 12.23 -9.95
N ALA A 77 -5.79 11.88 -11.18
CA ALA A 77 -7.00 11.11 -11.46
C ALA A 77 -6.98 9.74 -10.76
N PHE A 78 -5.85 9.01 -10.84
CA PHE A 78 -5.70 7.73 -10.14
C PHE A 78 -5.65 7.90 -8.64
N THR A 79 -4.97 8.93 -8.15
CA THR A 79 -4.89 9.20 -6.71
C THR A 79 -6.25 9.52 -6.11
N ARG A 80 -7.14 10.21 -6.84
CA ARG A 80 -8.51 10.46 -6.41
C ARG A 80 -9.36 9.20 -6.34
N ILE A 81 -9.20 8.28 -7.30
CA ILE A 81 -9.85 6.96 -7.27
C ILE A 81 -9.38 6.20 -6.03
N ALA A 82 -8.07 6.12 -5.82
CA ALA A 82 -7.47 5.45 -4.67
C ALA A 82 -7.94 6.06 -3.34
N ALA A 83 -7.95 7.38 -3.21
CA ALA A 83 -8.44 8.07 -2.01
C ALA A 83 -9.93 7.79 -1.77
N THR A 84 -10.76 7.76 -2.81
CA THR A 84 -12.18 7.42 -2.69
C THR A 84 -12.36 5.99 -2.16
N ALA A 85 -11.58 5.04 -2.67
CA ALA A 85 -11.58 3.65 -2.17
C ALA A 85 -11.09 3.55 -0.71
N PHE A 86 -10.12 4.37 -0.32
CA PHE A 86 -9.69 4.47 1.08
C PHE A 86 -10.83 4.91 2.00
N PHE A 87 -11.58 5.95 1.62
CA PHE A 87 -12.69 6.46 2.41
C PHE A 87 -13.95 5.61 2.38
N SER A 88 -14.16 4.81 1.34
CA SER A 88 -15.35 3.95 1.21
C SER A 88 -15.35 2.76 2.19
N GLY A 89 -14.19 2.37 2.73
CA GLY A 89 -14.15 1.26 3.70
C GLY A 89 -13.04 1.28 4.74
N VAL A 90 -11.86 1.83 4.44
CA VAL A 90 -10.71 1.75 5.37
C VAL A 90 -10.68 2.90 6.37
N ALA A 91 -11.01 4.11 5.93
CA ALA A 91 -11.00 5.30 6.80
C ALA A 91 -11.98 5.21 7.99
N SER A 92 -13.04 4.39 7.88
CA SER A 92 -13.96 4.14 8.99
C SER A 92 -13.37 3.27 10.11
N LEU A 93 -12.31 2.50 9.83
CA LEU A 93 -11.69 1.60 10.81
C LEU A 93 -10.76 2.34 11.78
N PHE A 94 -10.07 3.35 11.27
CA PHE A 94 -9.14 4.16 12.03
C PHE A 94 -9.33 5.58 11.52
N TYR A 95 -9.74 6.51 12.38
CA TYR A 95 -9.96 7.91 12.04
C TYR A 95 -8.61 8.59 11.74
N VAL A 96 -8.00 8.22 10.61
CA VAL A 96 -6.61 8.55 10.25
C VAL A 96 -6.56 9.98 9.73
N ILE A 97 -7.44 10.35 8.81
CA ILE A 97 -7.47 11.66 8.18
C ILE A 97 -8.90 12.00 7.78
N LEU A 98 -9.24 13.29 7.76
CA LEU A 98 -10.52 13.77 7.24
C LEU A 98 -10.51 13.77 5.70
N PRO A 99 -11.65 13.48 5.04
CA PRO A 99 -11.76 13.61 3.58
C PRO A 99 -11.30 14.97 3.06
N GLU A 100 -11.66 16.05 3.74
CA GLU A 100 -11.32 17.42 3.35
C GLU A 100 -9.81 17.70 3.45
N ASP A 101 -9.15 17.10 4.44
CA ASP A 101 -7.70 17.22 4.62
C ASP A 101 -6.94 16.40 3.57
N CYS A 102 -7.48 15.24 3.17
CA CYS A 102 -6.93 14.44 2.08
C CYS A 102 -7.10 15.14 0.73
N ASP A 103 -8.27 15.72 0.45
CA ASP A 103 -8.50 16.51 -0.76
C ASP A 103 -7.58 17.73 -0.85
N ARG A 104 -7.35 18.41 0.28
CA ARG A 104 -6.39 19.51 0.36
C ARG A 104 -4.96 19.04 0.08
N LEU A 105 -4.58 17.87 0.60
CA LEU A 105 -3.28 17.26 0.32
C LEU A 105 -3.11 16.90 -1.17
N ILE A 106 -4.15 16.34 -1.81
CA ILE A 106 -4.15 16.04 -3.25
C ILE A 106 -4.03 17.34 -4.06
N HIS A 107 -4.84 18.35 -3.75
CA HIS A 107 -4.81 19.63 -4.44
C HIS A 107 -3.41 20.27 -4.36
N ARG A 108 -2.84 20.31 -3.15
CA ARG A 108 -1.49 20.82 -2.93
C ARG A 108 -0.44 20.07 -3.76
N LEU A 109 -0.47 18.73 -3.78
CA LEU A 109 0.56 17.97 -4.47
C LEU A 109 0.51 18.03 -6.00
N TYR A 110 -0.69 18.09 -6.57
CA TYR A 110 -0.86 18.03 -8.03
C TYR A 110 -1.09 19.39 -8.70
N GLN A 111 -1.57 20.39 -7.94
CA GLN A 111 -1.99 21.68 -8.50
C GLN A 111 -1.20 22.86 -7.95
N GLU A 112 -0.53 22.73 -6.80
CA GLU A 112 0.38 23.75 -6.27
C GLU A 112 1.84 23.35 -6.59
N GLU A 113 2.46 23.99 -7.57
CA GLU A 113 3.83 23.67 -8.04
C GLU A 113 4.96 24.12 -7.07
N THR A 114 4.66 24.37 -5.80
CA THR A 114 5.59 24.98 -4.84
C THR A 114 5.98 24.03 -3.72
N ASP A 115 7.30 23.90 -3.50
CA ASP A 115 8.00 23.29 -2.34
C ASP A 115 7.25 22.11 -1.68
N ILE A 116 6.99 21.06 -2.47
CA ILE A 116 6.34 19.83 -1.99
C ILE A 116 7.28 19.12 -1.00
N GLU A 117 6.80 18.91 0.21
CA GLU A 117 7.57 18.22 1.24
C GLU A 117 7.54 16.69 1.02
N ARG A 118 8.66 16.01 1.31
CA ARG A 118 8.75 14.54 1.25
C ARG A 118 7.70 13.84 2.10
N CYS A 119 7.41 14.41 3.27
CA CYS A 119 6.42 13.91 4.21
C CYS A 119 4.99 13.93 3.62
N GLU A 120 4.69 14.91 2.77
CA GLU A 120 3.39 15.06 2.11
C GLU A 120 3.20 14.01 1.01
N VAL A 121 4.26 13.78 0.23
CA VAL A 121 4.28 12.69 -0.78
C VAL A 121 4.17 11.33 -0.10
N CYS A 122 4.88 11.13 1.02
CA CYS A 122 4.81 9.90 1.80
C CYS A 122 3.39 9.65 2.33
N GLU A 123 2.76 10.67 2.94
CA GLU A 123 1.40 10.61 3.46
C GLU A 123 0.38 10.24 2.38
N LEU A 124 0.40 10.95 1.25
CA LEU A 124 -0.54 10.70 0.17
C LEU A 124 -0.33 9.31 -0.45
N SER A 125 0.94 8.92 -0.63
CA SER A 125 1.27 7.60 -1.18
C SER A 125 0.81 6.47 -0.26
N ALA A 126 0.96 6.61 1.06
CA ALA A 126 0.50 5.60 2.01
C ALA A 126 -1.03 5.48 2.01
N ILE A 127 -1.76 6.61 1.98
CA ILE A 127 -3.24 6.61 1.89
C ILE A 127 -3.70 5.93 0.60
N ALA A 128 -3.13 6.34 -0.53
CA ALA A 128 -3.50 5.80 -1.84
C ALA A 128 -3.17 4.30 -1.94
N ALA A 129 -2.02 3.85 -1.45
CA ALA A 129 -1.66 2.42 -1.43
C ALA A 129 -2.70 1.58 -0.69
N VAL A 130 -3.18 2.06 0.47
CA VAL A 130 -4.23 1.40 1.26
C VAL A 130 -5.54 1.35 0.48
N GLY A 131 -5.96 2.47 -0.10
CA GLY A 131 -7.18 2.54 -0.91
C GLY A 131 -7.14 1.57 -2.10
N CYS A 132 -6.02 1.55 -2.83
CA CYS A 132 -5.87 0.62 -3.94
C CYS A 132 -5.84 -0.85 -3.50
N ARG A 133 -5.25 -1.13 -2.33
CA ARG A 133 -5.21 -2.50 -1.80
C ARG A 133 -6.58 -2.97 -1.31
N TYR A 134 -7.38 -2.06 -0.76
CA TYR A 134 -8.76 -2.33 -0.34
C TYR A 134 -9.66 -2.65 -1.53
N ASP A 135 -9.60 -1.82 -2.58
CA ASP A 135 -10.38 -2.02 -3.82
C ASP A 135 -9.48 -2.39 -5.01
N SER A 136 -8.79 -3.52 -4.86
CA SER A 136 -7.81 -3.99 -5.85
C SER A 136 -8.43 -4.52 -7.15
N ALA A 137 -9.76 -4.67 -7.22
CA ALA A 137 -10.44 -5.17 -8.41
C ALA A 137 -10.50 -4.12 -9.53
N GLU A 138 -10.53 -2.83 -9.17
CA GLU A 138 -10.67 -1.73 -10.13
C GLU A 138 -9.33 -1.06 -10.49
N ILE A 139 -8.24 -1.37 -9.75
CA ILE A 139 -6.98 -0.64 -9.85
C ILE A 139 -5.83 -1.58 -10.28
N PRO A 140 -5.08 -1.25 -11.35
CA PRO A 140 -3.90 -2.02 -11.76
C PRO A 140 -2.86 -2.16 -10.63
N ASN A 141 -2.38 -3.40 -10.41
CA ASN A 141 -1.37 -3.73 -9.40
C ASN A 141 -0.12 -2.83 -9.46
N GLU A 142 0.27 -2.43 -10.67
CA GLU A 142 1.45 -1.57 -10.92
C GLU A 142 1.33 -0.20 -10.22
N TYR A 143 0.11 0.37 -10.14
CA TYR A 143 -0.10 1.62 -9.41
C TYR A 143 -0.11 1.42 -7.90
N ILE A 144 -0.62 0.28 -7.43
CA ILE A 144 -0.56 -0.10 -6.01
C ILE A 144 0.90 -0.18 -5.56
N ASP A 145 1.73 -0.87 -6.33
CA ASP A 145 3.15 -1.03 -6.06
C ASP A 145 3.87 0.32 -6.09
N LYS A 146 3.53 1.22 -7.02
CA LYS A 146 4.14 2.56 -7.08
C LYS A 146 3.83 3.41 -5.85
N PHE A 147 2.59 3.46 -5.40
CA PHE A 147 2.25 4.16 -4.16
C PHE A 147 2.95 3.54 -2.94
N TRP A 148 2.96 2.20 -2.85
CA TRP A 148 3.61 1.51 -1.75
C TRP A 148 5.13 1.75 -1.73
N GLU A 149 5.82 1.59 -2.86
CA GLU A 149 7.25 1.84 -3.00
C GLU A 149 7.62 3.27 -2.61
N GLN A 150 6.84 4.27 -3.05
CA GLN A 150 7.10 5.66 -2.69
C GLN A 150 6.90 5.93 -1.21
N SER A 151 5.87 5.35 -0.60
CA SER A 151 5.67 5.48 0.83
C SER A 151 6.84 4.87 1.62
N LEU A 152 7.35 3.70 1.21
CA LEU A 152 8.50 3.05 1.85
C LEU A 152 9.79 3.84 1.71
N LEU A 153 10.00 4.46 0.54
CA LEU A 153 11.19 5.25 0.28
C LEU A 153 11.28 6.48 1.20
N LEU A 154 10.14 7.12 1.47
CA LEU A 154 10.07 8.41 2.16
C LEU A 154 9.71 8.30 3.65
N VAL A 155 9.43 7.09 4.16
CA VAL A 155 8.92 6.91 5.53
C VAL A 155 9.92 7.38 6.59
N TYR A 156 11.22 7.18 6.39
CA TYR A 156 12.24 7.58 7.35
C TYR A 156 12.34 9.11 7.46
N ASP A 157 12.25 9.81 6.33
CA ASP A 157 12.22 11.27 6.31
C ASP A 157 10.96 11.80 7.02
N ALA A 158 9.83 11.08 6.89
CA ALA A 158 8.56 11.49 7.48
C ALA A 158 8.44 11.23 8.99
N ILE A 159 9.11 10.21 9.53
CA ILE A 159 9.05 9.88 10.97
C ILE A 159 9.99 10.72 11.83
N ASP A 160 11.07 11.25 11.24
CA ASP A 160 12.05 12.08 11.96
C ASP A 160 11.45 13.42 12.44
N GLU A 161 10.36 13.88 11.82
CA GLU A 161 9.65 15.10 12.21
C GLU A 161 8.72 14.93 13.45
N ALA A 162 8.57 13.71 13.98
CA ALA A 162 7.83 13.39 15.21
C ALA A 162 6.43 14.06 15.35
N ASN A 163 5.65 14.08 14.27
CA ASN A 163 4.36 14.77 14.20
C ASN A 163 3.17 13.80 13.99
N LEU A 164 1.93 14.32 14.08
CA LEU A 164 0.72 13.53 13.82
C LEU A 164 0.68 12.93 12.40
N ARG A 165 1.38 13.54 11.44
CA ARG A 165 1.53 13.03 10.08
C ARG A 165 2.32 11.72 10.06
N ALA A 166 3.44 11.64 10.77
CA ALA A 166 4.22 10.40 10.92
C ALA A 166 3.36 9.23 11.45
N LEU A 167 2.53 9.50 12.47
CA LEU A 167 1.62 8.50 13.01
C LEU A 167 0.59 8.02 11.96
N ARG A 168 0.00 8.96 11.22
CA ARG A 168 -0.98 8.64 10.15
C ARG A 168 -0.34 7.78 9.05
N ILE A 169 0.87 8.13 8.62
CA ILE A 169 1.65 7.35 7.65
C ILE A 169 1.87 5.92 8.16
N LEU A 170 2.36 5.76 9.39
CA LEU A 170 2.63 4.45 9.98
C LEU A 170 1.36 3.60 10.14
N ILE A 171 0.23 4.22 10.51
CA ILE A 171 -1.07 3.54 10.57
C ILE A 171 -1.49 3.08 9.17
N CYS A 172 -1.40 3.94 8.15
CA CYS A 172 -1.68 3.55 6.75
C CYS A 172 -0.81 2.40 6.28
N MET A 173 0.50 2.46 6.54
CA MET A 173 1.44 1.39 6.21
C MET A 173 1.06 0.06 6.89
N GLY A 174 0.69 0.11 8.17
CA GLY A 174 0.21 -1.06 8.90
C GLY A 174 -1.08 -1.64 8.31
N MET A 175 -2.04 -0.78 7.97
CA MET A 175 -3.30 -1.19 7.32
C MET A 175 -3.05 -1.86 5.97
N TYR A 176 -2.15 -1.31 5.16
CA TYR A 176 -1.77 -1.91 3.88
C TYR A 176 -1.27 -3.35 4.07
N LEU A 177 -0.36 -3.57 5.02
CA LEU A 177 0.18 -4.90 5.32
C LEU A 177 -0.89 -5.88 5.83
N ILE A 178 -1.83 -5.39 6.65
CA ILE A 178 -2.97 -6.20 7.10
C ILE A 178 -3.83 -6.62 5.91
N LEU A 179 -4.19 -5.68 5.03
CA LEU A 179 -5.00 -5.94 3.85
C LEU A 179 -4.30 -6.93 2.89
N ASP A 180 -3.03 -6.71 2.61
CA ASP A 180 -2.21 -7.57 1.74
C ASP A 180 -2.13 -9.03 2.26
N LYS A 181 -1.89 -9.20 3.57
CA LYS A 181 -1.86 -10.52 4.19
C LYS A 181 -3.26 -11.14 4.31
N SER A 182 -4.31 -10.35 4.53
CA SER A 182 -5.69 -10.84 4.61
C SER A 182 -6.18 -11.38 3.27
N MET A 183 -5.89 -10.68 2.16
CA MET A 183 -6.18 -11.15 0.79
C MET A 183 -5.47 -12.48 0.50
N SER A 184 -4.22 -12.61 0.91
CA SER A 184 -3.47 -13.87 0.81
C SER A 184 -4.15 -15.01 1.58
N ALA A 185 -4.72 -14.73 2.76
CA ALA A 185 -5.45 -15.71 3.55
C ALA A 185 -6.82 -16.08 2.93
N THR A 186 -7.55 -15.12 2.35
CA THR A 186 -8.82 -15.38 1.65
C THR A 186 -8.61 -16.29 0.45
N VAL A 187 -7.50 -16.15 -0.28
CA VAL A 187 -7.14 -17.07 -1.37
C VAL A 187 -6.92 -18.50 -0.87
N ILE A 188 -6.42 -18.68 0.36
CA ILE A 188 -6.22 -20.01 0.96
C ILE A 188 -7.56 -20.59 1.43
N ILE A 189 -8.42 -19.78 2.06
CA ILE A 189 -9.72 -20.22 2.58
C ILE A 189 -10.72 -20.49 1.45
N GLY A 190 -10.76 -19.67 0.40
CA GLY A 190 -11.63 -19.86 -0.77
C GLY A 190 -11.25 -21.05 -1.66
N LYS A 191 -10.18 -21.76 -1.31
CA LYS A 191 -9.74 -23.01 -1.96
C LYS A 191 -10.14 -24.28 -1.19
N ILE A 192 -10.80 -24.15 -0.04
CA ILE A 192 -11.40 -25.26 0.73
C ILE A 192 -12.84 -25.47 0.22
#